data_AF-I1P588-F1
#
_entry.id   AF-I1P588-F1
#
_cell.length_a   1.000
_cell.length_b   1.000
_cell.length_c   1.000
_cell.angle_alpha   90.00
_cell.angle_beta   90.00
_cell.angle_gamma   90.00
#
_symmetry.space_group_name_H-M   'P 1'
#
loop_
_entity.id
_entity.type
_entity.pdbx_description
1 polymer ?
#
loop_
_entity_poly.entity_id
_entity_poly.type
_entity_poly.pdbx_seq_one_letter_code
_entity_poly.pdbx_strand_id
1 'polypeptide(L)'
;MQQVQRRELQLVAVSAMLIDCKYEEIWAPEVNDFIFISDSAYTREQILAMEKGILNKLQWNLTIPTPYVFIMMLSASADNKSDKEYGLVAYASAVYAARPNPRHFYI
;
A
#
# COMPACT_ATOMS: atom_id res chain seq x y z
N MET A 1 11.88 4.67 14.59
CA MET A 1 11.30 3.62 13.74
C MET A 1 11.38 2.31 14.48
N GLN A 2 10.30 1.53 14.56
CA GLN A 2 10.36 0.20 15.15
C GLN A 2 10.96 -0.77 14.13
N GLN A 3 12.04 -1.45 14.51
CA GLN A 3 12.61 -2.51 13.67
C GLN A 3 11.69 -3.72 13.69
N VAL A 4 11.35 -4.21 12.50
CA VAL A 4 10.57 -5.43 12.28
C VAL A 4 11.54 -6.52 11.83
N GLN A 5 11.42 -7.72 12.40
CA GLN A 5 12.28 -8.83 11.99
C GLN A 5 11.97 -9.21 10.54
N ARG A 6 12.98 -9.65 9.78
CA ARG A 6 12.82 -10.02 8.37
C ARG A 6 11.68 -11.05 8.15
N ARG A 7 11.48 -11.95 9.12
CA ARG A 7 10.42 -12.97 9.11
C ARG A 7 9.01 -12.40 9.26
N GLU A 8 8.87 -11.24 9.87
CA GLU A 8 7.61 -10.55 10.11
C GLU A 8 7.30 -9.50 9.04
N LEU A 9 8.26 -9.16 8.17
CA LEU A 9 8.06 -8.16 7.11
C LEU A 9 6.95 -8.54 6.15
N GLN A 10 6.86 -9.81 5.74
CA GLN A 10 5.79 -10.27 4.86
C GLN A 10 4.42 -10.22 5.56
N LEU A 11 4.35 -10.57 6.85
CA LEU A 11 3.13 -10.41 7.64
C LEU A 11 2.66 -8.96 7.70
N VAL A 12 3.59 -8.03 7.95
CA VAL A 12 3.29 -6.58 7.93
C VAL A 12 2.79 -6.15 6.55
N ALA A 13 3.43 -6.60 5.47
CA ALA A 13 3.03 -6.27 4.11
C ALA A 13 1.63 -6.80 3.76
N VAL A 14 1.35 -8.07 4.09
CA VAL A 14 0.04 -8.70 3.86
C VAL A 14 -1.05 -7.98 4.65
N SER A 15 -0.82 -7.69 5.94
CA SER A 15 -1.79 -6.96 6.76
C SER A 15 -1.98 -5.50 6.32
N ALA A 16 -0.91 -4.84 5.86
CA ALA A 16 -1.01 -3.49 5.30
C ALA A 16 -1.83 -3.48 4.00
N MET A 17 -1.61 -4.45 3.11
CA MET A 17 -2.37 -4.61 1.88
C MET A 17 -3.85 -4.92 2.15
N LEU A 18 -4.15 -5.74 3.16
CA LEU A 18 -5.53 -5.97 3.60
C LEU A 18 -6.23 -4.67 4.05
N ILE A 19 -5.53 -3.83 4.83
CA ILE A 19 -6.06 -2.52 5.26
C ILE A 19 -6.32 -1.62 4.05
N ASP A 20 -5.35 -1.55 3.13
CA ASP A 20 -5.40 -0.73 1.92
C ASP A 20 -6.59 -1.13 1.03
N CYS A 21 -6.75 -2.42 0.72
CA CYS A 21 -7.88 -2.89 -0.06
C CYS A 21 -9.23 -2.63 0.64
N LYS A 22 -9.33 -2.82 1.97
CA LYS A 22 -10.56 -2.48 2.71
C LYS A 22 -10.89 -0.99 2.65
N TYR A 23 -9.88 -0.13 2.47
CA TYR A 23 -10.04 1.32 2.46
C TYR A 23 -10.33 1.86 1.07
N GLU A 24 -9.66 1.36 0.02
CA GLU A 24 -9.74 1.91 -1.34
C GLU A 24 -10.67 1.12 -2.29
N GLU A 25 -10.87 -0.19 -2.09
CA GLU A 25 -11.62 -1.02 -3.04
C GLU A 25 -13.13 -1.07 -2.72
N ILE A 26 -13.95 -1.06 -3.78
CA ILE A 26 -15.40 -1.31 -3.65
C ILE A 26 -15.65 -2.75 -3.18
N TRP A 27 -14.85 -3.68 -3.69
CA TRP A 27 -14.95 -5.11 -3.42
C TRP A 27 -13.61 -5.62 -2.89
N ALA A 28 -13.35 -5.36 -1.62
CA ALA A 28 -12.12 -5.81 -0.98
C ALA A 28 -12.07 -7.36 -0.89
N PRO A 29 -10.90 -7.98 -1.14
CA PRO A 29 -10.70 -9.41 -0.92
C PRO A 29 -10.81 -9.78 0.57
N GLU A 30 -11.17 -11.03 0.83
CA GLU A 30 -11.30 -11.53 2.19
C GLU A 30 -9.94 -11.90 2.79
N VAL A 31 -9.89 -12.01 4.12
CA VAL A 31 -8.68 -12.46 4.84
C VAL A 31 -8.20 -13.83 4.34
N ASN A 32 -9.11 -14.70 3.88
CA ASN A 32 -8.75 -16.00 3.32
C ASN A 32 -7.93 -15.90 2.04
N ASP A 33 -8.21 -14.90 1.20
CA ASP A 33 -7.44 -14.66 -0.04
C ASP A 33 -6.00 -14.28 0.31
N PHE A 34 -5.81 -13.48 1.36
CA PHE A 34 -4.49 -13.10 1.89
C PHE A 34 -3.72 -14.28 2.49
N ILE A 35 -4.41 -15.21 3.16
CA ILE A 35 -3.82 -16.46 3.64
C ILE A 35 -3.38 -17.31 2.44
N PHE A 36 -4.20 -17.38 1.40
CA PHE A 36 -3.89 -18.14 0.19
C PHE A 36 -2.68 -17.57 -0.57
N ILE A 37 -2.63 -16.26 -0.85
CA ILE A 37 -1.49 -15.65 -1.58
C ILE A 37 -0.18 -15.67 -0.80
N SER A 38 -0.24 -15.84 0.52
CA SER A 38 0.93 -15.99 1.39
C SER A 38 1.35 -17.44 1.59
N ASP A 39 0.82 -18.38 0.79
CA ASP A 39 1.08 -19.82 0.87
C ASP A 39 0.82 -20.40 2.28
N SER A 40 -0.25 -19.92 2.92
CA SER A 40 -0.62 -20.28 4.30
C SER A 40 0.49 -20.05 5.33
N ALA A 41 1.43 -19.14 5.07
CA ALA A 41 2.52 -18.83 5.98
C ALA A 41 2.04 -18.22 7.32
N TYR A 42 0.84 -17.66 7.33
CA TYR A 42 0.24 -16.97 8.47
C TYR A 42 -1.20 -17.41 8.71
N THR A 43 -1.60 -17.46 9.99
CA THR A 43 -2.98 -17.74 10.36
C THR A 43 -3.84 -16.48 10.28
N ARG A 44 -5.17 -16.66 10.21
CA ARG A 44 -6.14 -15.56 10.25
C ARG A 44 -5.92 -14.66 11.46
N GLU A 45 -5.69 -15.26 12.63
CA GLU A 45 -5.50 -14.53 13.89
C GLU A 45 -4.24 -13.67 13.85
N GLN A 46 -3.16 -14.18 13.24
CA GLN A 46 -1.91 -13.41 13.09
C GLN A 46 -2.11 -12.20 12.18
N ILE A 47 -2.80 -12.36 11.05
CA ILE A 47 -3.07 -11.27 10.11
C ILE A 47 -3.95 -10.20 10.77
N LEU A 48 -5.01 -10.60 11.48
CA LEU A 48 -5.93 -9.69 12.17
C LEU A 48 -5.26 -8.98 13.36
N ALA A 49 -4.40 -9.68 14.11
CA ALA A 49 -3.61 -9.07 15.18
C ALA A 49 -2.65 -8.02 14.64
N MET A 50 -1.98 -8.31 13.53
CA MET A 50 -1.08 -7.37 12.86
C MET A 50 -1.83 -6.18 12.26
N GLU A 51 -2.97 -6.40 11.61
CA GLU A 51 -3.87 -5.34 11.12
C GLU A 51 -4.21 -4.35 12.23
N LYS A 52 -4.70 -4.85 13.36
CA LYS A 52 -5.02 -4.03 14.53
C LYS A 52 -3.79 -3.28 15.06
N GLY A 53 -2.63 -3.93 15.06
CA GLY A 53 -1.36 -3.32 15.45
C GLY A 53 -0.95 -2.15 14.55
N ILE A 54 -1.11 -2.29 13.24
CA ILE A 54 -0.83 -1.25 12.25
C ILE A 54 -1.81 -0.08 12.42
N LEU A 55 -3.11 -0.35 12.47
CA LEU A 55 -4.15 0.68 12.62
C LEU A 55 -3.97 1.52 13.90
N ASN A 56 -3.66 0.86 15.02
CA ASN A 56 -3.39 1.55 16.27
C ASN A 56 -2.16 2.46 16.19
N LYS A 57 -1.10 2.04 15.48
CA LYS A 57 0.09 2.89 15.29
C LYS A 57 -0.15 4.06 14.36
N LEU A 58 -0.96 3.87 13.32
CA LEU A 58 -1.40 4.95 12.43
C LEU A 58 -2.45 5.86 13.07
N GLN A 59 -2.91 5.55 14.29
CA GLN A 59 -4.00 6.25 14.97
C GLN A 59 -5.25 6.35 14.09
N TRP A 60 -5.50 5.31 13.29
CA TRP A 60 -6.59 5.26 12.32
C TRP A 60 -6.56 6.36 11.24
N ASN A 61 -5.43 7.05 11.07
CA ASN A 61 -5.24 8.02 10.01
C ASN A 61 -4.71 7.33 8.74
N LEU A 62 -5.64 6.91 7.89
CA LEU A 62 -5.35 6.19 6.64
C LEU A 62 -5.38 7.10 5.40
N THR A 63 -5.98 8.29 5.51
CA THR A 63 -6.11 9.22 4.39
C THR A 63 -4.80 9.96 4.17
N ILE A 64 -3.96 9.43 3.28
CA ILE A 64 -2.70 10.05 2.88
C ILE A 64 -2.83 10.41 1.40
N PRO A 65 -2.45 11.62 0.97
CA PRO A 65 -2.52 11.99 -0.44
C PRO A 65 -1.53 11.14 -1.24
N THR A 66 -2.06 10.20 -2.03
CA THR A 66 -1.26 9.38 -2.94
C THR A 66 -1.00 10.15 -4.23
N PRO A 67 0.14 9.92 -4.91
CA PRO A 67 0.40 10.52 -6.22
C PRO A 67 -0.73 10.26 -7.23
N TYR A 68 -1.42 9.12 -7.11
CA TYR A 68 -2.57 8.76 -7.93
C TYR A 68 -3.67 9.84 -7.89
N VAL A 69 -4.02 10.34 -6.69
CA VAL A 69 -5.05 11.39 -6.53
C VAL A 69 -4.64 12.68 -7.25
N PHE A 70 -3.37 13.06 -7.18
CA PHE A 70 -2.87 14.25 -7.88
C PHE A 70 -2.89 14.08 -9.40
N ILE A 71 -2.51 12.90 -9.90
CA ILE A 71 -2.59 12.59 -11.33
C ILE A 71 -4.02 12.73 -11.81
N MET A 72 -4.98 12.09 -11.12
CA MET A 72 -6.40 12.17 -11.45
C MET A 72 -6.92 13.62 -11.47
N MET A 73 -6.55 14.43 -10.48
CA MET A 73 -6.94 15.84 -10.40
C MET A 73 -6.35 16.68 -11.55
N LEU A 74 -5.05 16.57 -11.80
CA LEU A 74 -4.38 17.32 -12.87
C LEU A 74 -4.95 16.96 -14.23
N SER A 75 -5.15 15.67 -14.44
CA SER A 75 -5.73 15.13 -15.66
C SER A 75 -7.19 15.50 -15.89
N ALA A 76 -8.00 15.64 -14.84
CA ALA A 76 -9.37 16.15 -14.97
C ALA A 76 -9.39 17.62 -15.40
N SER A 77 -8.29 18.35 -15.13
CA SER A 77 -8.13 19.78 -15.44
C SER A 77 -7.42 20.02 -16.79
N ALA A 78 -6.96 18.97 -17.48
CA ALA A 78 -6.25 19.08 -18.75
C ALA A 78 -7.22 19.04 -19.94
N ASP A 79 -7.06 19.98 -20.89
CA ASP A 79 -7.90 20.08 -22.10
C ASP A 79 -7.66 18.94 -23.11
N ASN A 80 -6.47 18.31 -23.09
CA ASN A 80 -6.07 17.24 -24.00
C ASN A 80 -5.88 15.93 -23.23
N LYS A 81 -6.90 15.06 -23.23
CA LYS A 81 -6.83 13.73 -22.62
C LYS A 81 -6.16 12.75 -23.57
N SER A 82 -4.88 12.44 -23.36
CA SER A 82 -4.22 11.33 -24.06
C SER A 82 -3.94 10.17 -23.10
N ASP A 83 -4.61 9.03 -23.29
CA ASP A 83 -4.51 7.85 -22.40
C ASP A 83 -3.07 7.36 -22.17
N LYS A 84 -2.17 7.66 -23.13
CA LYS A 84 -0.75 7.30 -23.07
C LYS A 84 0.02 8.06 -21.98
N GLU A 85 -0.33 9.32 -21.74
CA GLU A 85 0.34 10.15 -20.72
C GLU A 85 0.01 9.66 -19.31
N TYR A 86 -1.24 9.23 -19.07
CA TYR A 86 -1.65 8.63 -17.80
C TYR A 86 -0.86 7.38 -17.44
N GLY A 87 -0.68 6.47 -18.40
CA GLY A 87 0.08 5.24 -18.20
C GLY A 87 1.53 5.50 -17.83
N LEU A 88 2.16 6.49 -18.48
CA LEU A 88 3.56 6.87 -18.20
C LEU A 88 3.72 7.49 -16.81
N VAL A 89 2.80 8.38 -16.42
CA VAL A 89 2.87 9.05 -15.11
C VAL A 89 2.55 8.07 -13.98
N ALA A 90 1.57 7.18 -14.16
CA ALA A 90 1.28 6.10 -13.22
C ALA A 90 2.47 5.16 -13.05
N TYR A 91 3.13 4.76 -14.14
CA TYR A 91 4.34 3.95 -14.11
C TYR A 91 5.48 4.66 -13.37
N ALA A 92 5.73 5.93 -13.67
CA ALA A 92 6.79 6.71 -13.00
C ALA A 92 6.53 6.85 -11.49
N SER A 93 5.28 7.05 -11.08
CA SER A 93 4.88 7.08 -9.67
C SER A 93 5.13 5.74 -8.97
N ALA A 94 4.74 4.62 -9.59
CA ALA A 94 4.97 3.28 -9.05
C ALA A 94 6.47 2.99 -8.90
N VAL A 95 7.28 3.35 -9.91
CA VAL A 95 8.75 3.23 -9.85
C VAL A 95 9.33 4.09 -8.73
N TYR A 96 8.81 5.30 -8.51
CA TYR A 96 9.28 6.17 -7.43
C TYR A 96 8.94 5.61 -6.05
N ALA A 97 7.73 5.07 -5.87
CA ALA A 97 7.30 4.43 -4.61
C ALA A 97 8.13 3.17 -4.28
N ALA A 98 8.54 2.41 -5.30
CA ALA A 98 9.35 1.21 -5.12
C ALA A 98 10.84 1.49 -4.87
N ARG A 99 11.32 2.74 -5.04
CA ARG A 99 12.71 3.07 -4.78
C ARG A 99 12.97 3.20 -3.27
N PRO A 100 13.91 2.43 -2.70
CA PRO A 100 14.35 2.67 -1.34
C PRO A 100 14.94 4.08 -1.26
N ASN A 101 14.48 4.87 -0.30
CA ASN A 101 14.88 6.26 -0.11
C ASN A 101 16.42 6.36 -0.01
N PRO A 102 17.12 7.01 -0.95
CA PRO A 102 18.58 7.07 -0.97
C PRO A 102 19.17 7.90 0.18
N ARG A 103 18.35 8.61 0.98
CA ARG A 103 18.81 9.42 2.12
C ARG A 103 19.15 8.62 3.39
N HIS A 104 19.19 7.29 3.35
CA HIS A 104 19.54 6.44 4.51
C HIS A 104 20.95 5.83 4.47
N PHE A 105 21.82 6.24 3.55
CA PHE A 105 23.22 5.78 3.48
C PHE A 105 24.29 6.85 3.81
N TYR A 106 23.88 8.02 4.31
CA TYR A 106 24.79 9.06 4.78
C TYR A 106 24.23 9.75 6.02
N ILE A 107 24.27 9.09 7.19
CA ILE A 107 24.70 9.64 8.49
C ILE A 107 25.13 8.47 9.37
#